data_AF-A0A2D7KRD9-F1
#
_entry.id   AF-A0A2D7KRD9-F1
#
_cell.length_a   1.000
_cell.length_b   1.000
_cell.length_c   1.000
_cell.angle_alpha   90.00
_cell.angle_beta   90.00
_cell.angle_gamma   90.00
#
_symmetry.space_group_name_H-M   'P 1'
#
loop_
_entity.id
_entity.type
_entity.pdbx_description
1 polymer ?
#
loop_
_entity_poly.entity_id
_entity_poly.type
_entity_poly.pdbx_seq_one_letter_code
_entity_poly.pdbx_strand_id
1 'polypeptide(L)'
;TTKDTPGFIVNRVARPFYGEAIRIFEEGLANFETIDWAMKEIGGFRMGPFELMDFIGNDINYTVTKTVFEEFYFDQRYKPSFTQKRLMEAGYLGRKTGRGFYKYTDESQKNISKNRELGKNIVLRILAMLVNEAADAYYLNIASKKDIDLAMTKGVNYPKGLLKWADEIGVDTIFKILETLYNKYCEDRYRPSPILRKMTKENIKFY
;
A
#
# COMPACT_ATOMS: atom_id res chain seq x y z
N THR A 1 0.64 -21.99 18.95
CA THR A 1 1.46 -22.07 17.71
C THR A 1 1.08 -20.90 16.83
N THR A 2 1.84 -19.81 16.92
CA THR A 2 1.66 -18.63 16.07
C THR A 2 1.94 -19.03 14.63
N LYS A 3 0.90 -19.00 13.78
CA LYS A 3 1.03 -19.17 12.34
C LYS A 3 1.70 -17.90 11.79
N ASP A 4 2.94 -18.05 11.35
CA ASP A 4 3.84 -17.05 10.76
C ASP A 4 4.39 -15.94 11.67
N THR A 5 5.68 -15.66 11.44
CA THR A 5 6.51 -14.69 12.17
C THR A 5 5.97 -13.27 11.94
N PRO A 6 6.01 -12.37 12.96
CA PRO A 6 5.56 -10.98 12.81
C PRO A 6 6.11 -10.24 11.58
N GLY A 7 7.33 -10.55 11.14
CA GLY A 7 7.94 -9.97 9.93
C GLY A 7 7.23 -10.35 8.62
N PHE A 8 6.62 -11.55 8.56
CA PHE A 8 5.88 -12.00 7.38
C PHE A 8 4.57 -11.22 7.21
N ILE A 9 3.83 -11.01 8.31
CA ILE A 9 2.60 -10.20 8.31
C ILE A 9 2.89 -8.77 7.89
N VAL A 10 3.93 -8.14 8.47
CA VAL A 10 4.32 -6.77 8.14
C VAL A 10 4.68 -6.64 6.66
N ASN A 11 5.52 -7.54 6.15
CA ASN A 11 5.98 -7.47 4.77
C ASN A 11 4.82 -7.64 3.77
N ARG A 12 3.91 -8.58 4.04
CA ARG A 12 2.72 -8.84 3.24
C ARG A 12 1.76 -7.64 3.26
N VAL A 13 1.32 -7.23 4.46
CA VAL A 13 0.27 -6.20 4.61
C VAL A 13 0.76 -4.83 4.14
N ALA A 14 2.07 -4.56 4.17
CA ALA A 14 2.64 -3.31 3.64
C ALA A 14 2.76 -3.26 2.11
N ARG A 15 2.69 -4.38 1.37
CA ARG A 15 2.93 -4.39 -0.09
C ARG A 15 2.06 -3.40 -0.87
N PRO A 16 0.75 -3.26 -0.58
CA PRO A 16 -0.09 -2.32 -1.31
C PRO A 16 0.34 -0.85 -1.19
N PHE A 17 1.05 -0.48 -0.12
CA PHE A 17 1.57 0.89 0.03
C PHE A 17 2.46 1.30 -1.14
N TYR A 18 3.30 0.37 -1.61
CA TYR A 18 4.20 0.58 -2.74
C TYR A 18 3.49 0.32 -4.06
N GLY A 19 2.88 -0.87 -4.18
CA GLY A 19 2.31 -1.34 -5.44
C GLY A 19 1.18 -0.44 -5.93
N GLU A 20 0.35 0.09 -5.04
CA GLU A 20 -0.78 0.93 -5.43
C GLU A 20 -0.33 2.36 -5.74
N ALA A 21 0.69 2.88 -5.05
CA ALA A 21 1.30 4.16 -5.41
C ALA A 21 1.89 4.12 -6.83
N ILE A 22 2.62 3.06 -7.18
CA ILE A 22 3.16 2.89 -8.53
C ILE A 22 2.02 2.77 -9.56
N ARG A 23 0.94 2.05 -9.25
CA ARG A 23 -0.21 1.92 -10.16
C ARG A 23 -0.90 3.26 -10.41
N ILE A 24 -1.09 4.08 -9.38
CA ILE A 24 -1.65 5.44 -9.51
C ILE A 24 -0.78 6.30 -10.42
N PHE A 25 0.56 6.19 -10.29
CA PHE A 25 1.50 6.86 -11.18
C PHE A 25 1.43 6.35 -12.62
N GLU A 26 1.44 5.03 -12.82
CA GLU A 26 1.37 4.40 -14.15
C GLU A 26 0.07 4.76 -14.90
N GLU A 27 -1.03 4.97 -14.18
CA GLU A 27 -2.30 5.45 -14.74
C GLU A 27 -2.31 6.95 -15.07
N GLY A 28 -1.24 7.68 -14.75
CA GLY A 28 -1.14 9.13 -14.99
C GLY A 28 -1.99 9.99 -14.07
N LEU A 29 -2.49 9.44 -12.95
CA LEU A 29 -3.37 10.16 -12.03
C LEU A 29 -2.63 11.22 -11.20
N ALA A 30 -1.37 10.95 -10.85
CA ALA A 30 -0.51 11.86 -10.11
C ALA A 30 0.97 11.48 -10.28
N ASN A 31 1.86 12.46 -10.14
CA ASN A 31 3.31 12.23 -10.10
C ASN A 31 3.79 11.79 -8.71
N PHE A 32 5.06 11.38 -8.61
CA PHE A 32 5.66 10.86 -7.38
C PHE A 32 5.52 11.85 -6.22
N GLU A 33 5.84 13.11 -6.47
CA GLU A 33 5.82 14.19 -5.48
C GLU A 33 4.41 14.42 -4.92
N THR A 34 3.37 14.38 -5.77
CA THR A 34 1.98 14.56 -5.36
C THR A 34 1.47 13.37 -4.55
N ILE A 35 1.82 12.14 -4.96
CA ILE A 35 1.44 10.93 -4.22
C ILE A 35 2.10 10.91 -2.84
N ASP A 36 3.40 11.19 -2.78
CA ASP A 36 4.13 11.27 -1.52
C ASP A 36 3.63 12.38 -0.62
N TRP A 37 3.32 13.56 -1.19
CA TRP A 37 2.68 14.65 -0.45
C TRP A 37 1.34 14.24 0.13
N ALA A 38 0.46 13.61 -0.67
CA ALA A 38 -0.85 13.18 -0.20
C ALA A 38 -0.74 12.17 0.95
N MET A 39 0.13 11.16 0.80
CA MET A 39 0.32 10.15 1.85
C MET A 39 0.90 10.74 3.14
N LYS A 40 1.78 11.75 3.05
CA LYS A 40 2.32 12.44 4.23
C LYS A 40 1.34 13.41 4.87
N GLU A 41 0.88 14.40 4.12
CA GLU A 41 0.13 15.55 4.65
C GLU A 41 -1.34 15.24 4.93
N ILE A 42 -1.94 14.31 4.18
CA ILE A 42 -3.35 13.93 4.34
C ILE A 42 -3.44 12.57 5.03
N GLY A 43 -2.61 11.61 4.61
CA GLY A 43 -2.57 10.26 5.20
C GLY A 43 -1.85 10.19 6.54
N GLY A 44 -1.04 11.19 6.90
CA GLY A 44 -0.29 11.20 8.17
C GLY A 44 0.88 10.20 8.22
N PHE A 45 1.26 9.59 7.09
CA PHE A 45 2.41 8.70 7.05
C PHE A 45 3.70 9.51 7.20
N ARG A 46 4.69 8.96 7.90
CA ARG A 46 5.98 9.65 8.13
C ARG A 46 6.76 9.91 6.82
N MET A 47 6.60 9.02 5.84
CA MET A 47 7.28 9.09 4.55
C MET A 47 6.33 8.63 3.46
N GLY A 48 6.41 9.26 2.28
CA GLY A 48 5.64 8.82 1.12
C GLY A 48 6.17 7.52 0.52
N PRO A 49 5.36 6.78 -0.25
CA PRO A 49 5.77 5.51 -0.84
C PRO A 49 7.00 5.59 -1.74
N PHE A 50 7.16 6.63 -2.56
CA PHE A 50 8.32 6.76 -3.47
C PHE A 50 9.59 7.15 -2.71
N GLU A 51 9.50 8.11 -1.80
CA GLU A 51 10.59 8.49 -0.90
C GLU A 51 11.05 7.29 -0.06
N LEU A 52 10.11 6.44 0.38
CA LEU A 52 10.41 5.24 1.17
C LEU A 52 11.05 4.15 0.32
N MET A 53 10.60 3.93 -0.92
CA MET A 53 11.26 3.00 -1.84
C MET A 53 12.69 3.43 -2.15
N ASP A 54 12.92 4.72 -2.41
CA ASP A 54 14.27 5.24 -2.68
C ASP A 54 15.15 5.25 -1.41
N PHE A 55 14.56 5.34 -0.22
CA PHE A 55 15.28 5.20 1.04
C PHE A 55 15.70 3.75 1.33
N ILE A 56 14.79 2.78 1.12
CA ILE A 56 15.06 1.35 1.30
C ILE A 56 16.05 0.85 0.24
N GLY A 57 15.87 1.30 -1.00
CA GLY A 57 16.53 0.76 -2.18
C GLY A 57 15.54 0.05 -3.09
N ASN A 58 15.44 0.50 -4.35
CA ASN A 58 14.48 -0.07 -5.31
C ASN A 58 14.76 -1.54 -5.63
N ASP A 59 16.01 -1.96 -5.65
CA ASP A 59 16.43 -3.36 -5.78
C ASP A 59 15.92 -4.23 -4.63
N ILE A 60 16.09 -3.77 -3.40
CA ILE A 60 15.66 -4.51 -2.20
C ILE A 60 14.13 -4.57 -2.16
N ASN A 61 13.46 -3.43 -2.34
CA ASN A 61 12.00 -3.37 -2.30
C ASN A 61 11.35 -4.21 -3.41
N TYR A 62 11.91 -4.17 -4.63
CA TYR A 62 11.45 -4.99 -5.74
C TYR A 62 11.66 -6.49 -5.48
N THR A 63 12.84 -6.88 -4.97
CA THR A 63 13.16 -8.28 -4.65
C THR A 63 12.17 -8.84 -3.62
N VAL A 64 11.91 -8.12 -2.53
CA VAL A 64 10.91 -8.55 -1.53
C VAL A 64 9.52 -8.69 -2.15
N THR A 65 9.11 -7.75 -3.01
CA THR A 65 7.81 -7.82 -3.69
C THR A 65 7.72 -9.03 -4.61
N LYS A 66 8.80 -9.34 -5.34
CA LYS A 66 8.89 -10.53 -6.20
C LYS A 66 8.82 -11.82 -5.38
N THR A 67 9.55 -11.91 -4.26
CA THR A 67 9.49 -13.07 -3.37
C THR A 67 8.08 -13.30 -2.83
N VAL A 68 7.41 -12.24 -2.33
CA VAL A 68 6.01 -12.35 -1.87
C VAL A 68 5.10 -12.80 -3.01
N PHE A 69 5.29 -12.28 -4.22
CA PHE A 69 4.49 -12.72 -5.38
C PHE A 69 4.67 -14.21 -5.69
N GLU A 70 5.90 -14.73 -5.65
CA GLU A 70 6.20 -16.14 -5.88
C GLU A 70 5.68 -17.04 -4.74
N GLU A 71 5.87 -16.65 -3.48
CA GLU A 71 5.43 -17.40 -2.30
C GLU A 71 3.90 -17.49 -2.19
N PHE A 72 3.18 -16.49 -2.71
CA PHE A 72 1.73 -16.48 -2.79
C PHE A 72 1.20 -16.99 -4.13
N TYR A 73 1.94 -17.88 -4.79
CA TYR A 73 1.54 -18.57 -6.03
C TYR A 73 1.08 -17.62 -7.14
N PHE A 74 1.81 -16.51 -7.31
CA PHE A 74 1.58 -15.51 -8.34
C PHE A 74 0.22 -14.80 -8.24
N ASP A 75 -0.28 -14.63 -7.02
CA ASP A 75 -1.47 -13.82 -6.76
C ASP A 75 -1.32 -12.40 -7.32
N GLN A 76 -2.23 -12.01 -8.21
CA GLN A 76 -2.17 -10.72 -8.93
C GLN A 76 -2.12 -9.51 -8.01
N ARG A 77 -2.55 -9.63 -6.74
CA ARG A 77 -2.47 -8.55 -5.78
C ARG A 77 -1.03 -8.16 -5.42
N TYR A 78 -0.09 -9.10 -5.47
CA TYR A 78 1.32 -8.87 -5.17
C TYR A 78 2.19 -8.70 -6.42
N LYS A 79 1.59 -8.65 -7.61
CA LYS A 79 2.31 -8.55 -8.89
C LYS A 79 3.31 -7.37 -8.87
N PRO A 80 4.61 -7.62 -9.07
CA PRO A 80 5.61 -6.56 -9.14
C PRO A 80 5.38 -5.63 -10.35
N SER A 81 5.69 -4.34 -10.20
CA SER A 81 5.57 -3.36 -11.28
C SER A 81 6.77 -3.40 -12.23
N PHE A 82 6.48 -3.25 -13.53
CA PHE A 82 7.52 -3.04 -14.55
C PHE A 82 8.27 -1.72 -14.37
N THR A 83 7.61 -0.66 -13.89
CA THR A 83 8.24 0.63 -13.61
C THR A 83 9.37 0.47 -12.59
N GLN A 84 9.10 -0.19 -11.47
CA GLN A 84 10.12 -0.44 -10.45
C GLN A 84 11.21 -1.39 -10.95
N LYS A 85 10.86 -2.42 -11.72
CA LYS A 85 11.83 -3.33 -12.35
C LYS A 85 12.85 -2.56 -13.20
N ARG A 86 12.38 -1.64 -14.05
CA ARG A 86 13.25 -0.82 -14.93
C ARG A 86 14.19 0.08 -14.14
N LEU A 87 13.72 0.68 -13.04
CA LEU A 87 14.57 1.47 -12.14
C LEU A 87 15.70 0.61 -11.54
N MET A 88 15.35 -0.58 -11.05
CA MET A 88 16.33 -1.54 -10.53
C MET A 88 17.35 -1.95 -11.59
N GLU A 89 16.91 -2.38 -12.77
CA GLU A 89 17.77 -2.84 -13.86
C GLU A 89 18.69 -1.73 -14.40
N ALA A 90 18.24 -0.46 -14.34
CA ALA A 90 19.04 0.70 -14.72
C ALA A 90 20.03 1.17 -13.62
N GLY A 91 20.06 0.51 -12.46
CA GLY A 91 20.89 0.93 -11.32
C GLY A 91 20.39 2.20 -10.61
N TYR A 92 19.14 2.59 -10.82
CA TYR A 92 18.50 3.71 -10.12
C TYR A 92 17.89 3.21 -8.80
N LEU A 93 18.77 2.91 -7.86
CA LEU A 93 18.44 2.24 -6.61
C LEU A 93 18.04 3.21 -5.48
N GLY A 94 17.77 4.47 -5.78
CA GLY A 94 17.37 5.48 -4.79
C GLY A 94 18.56 6.26 -4.24
N ARG A 95 18.50 6.59 -2.95
CA ARG A 95 19.47 7.50 -2.30
C ARG A 95 20.91 6.98 -2.38
N LYS A 96 21.10 5.66 -2.24
CA LYS A 96 22.42 5.02 -2.24
C LYS A 96 23.17 5.15 -3.58
N THR A 97 22.46 5.40 -4.67
CA THR A 97 23.03 5.61 -6.02
C THR A 97 22.83 7.03 -6.53
N GLY A 98 22.35 7.96 -5.68
CA GLY A 98 22.04 9.34 -6.07
C GLY A 98 20.83 9.49 -7.02
N ARG A 99 20.15 8.39 -7.37
CA ARG A 99 18.98 8.39 -8.27
C ARG A 99 18.11 7.16 -8.06
N GLY A 100 16.81 7.38 -7.97
CA GLY A 100 15.73 6.39 -7.99
C GLY A 100 14.51 6.97 -8.69
N PHE A 101 13.35 6.94 -8.02
CA PHE A 101 12.19 7.73 -8.44
C PHE A 101 12.51 9.23 -8.43
N TYR A 102 13.35 9.67 -7.48
CA TYR A 102 13.89 11.03 -7.43
C TYR A 102 15.35 11.09 -7.89
N LYS A 103 15.78 12.25 -8.35
CA LYS A 103 17.20 12.57 -8.50
C LYS A 103 17.68 13.26 -7.22
N TYR A 104 18.81 12.81 -6.68
CA TYR A 104 19.37 13.31 -5.41
C TYR A 104 20.66 14.13 -5.61
N THR A 105 21.05 14.38 -6.85
CA THR A 105 22.27 15.12 -7.22
C THR A 105 22.03 16.58 -7.59
N ASP A 106 20.77 17.01 -7.79
CA ASP A 106 20.39 18.37 -8.13
C ASP A 106 19.19 18.82 -7.28
N GLU A 107 19.04 20.14 -7.06
CA GLU A 107 17.79 20.73 -6.56
C GLU A 107 16.70 20.62 -7.64
N SER A 108 16.22 19.40 -7.92
CA SER A 108 15.09 19.19 -8.81
C SER A 108 13.85 19.85 -8.20
N GLN A 109 13.25 20.79 -8.91
CA GLN A 109 11.98 21.38 -8.51
C GLN A 109 10.92 20.28 -8.40
N LYS A 110 10.46 20.04 -7.17
CA LYS A 110 9.37 19.11 -6.89
C LYS A 110 8.06 19.74 -7.40
N ASN A 111 7.55 19.23 -8.51
CA ASN A 111 6.25 19.66 -9.03
C ASN A 111 5.13 18.96 -8.25
N ILE A 112 4.60 19.61 -7.21
CA ILE A 112 3.54 19.04 -6.35
C ILE A 112 2.21 19.69 -6.70
N SER A 113 1.22 18.88 -7.06
CA SER A 113 -0.19 19.33 -7.07
C SER A 113 -0.76 19.25 -5.66
N LYS A 114 -1.08 20.39 -5.05
CA LYS A 114 -1.70 20.46 -3.71
C LYS A 114 -3.22 20.38 -3.74
N ASN A 115 -3.81 19.79 -4.78
CA ASN A 115 -5.26 19.55 -4.84
C ASN A 115 -5.65 18.55 -3.75
N ARG A 116 -6.38 19.02 -2.73
CA ARG A 116 -6.78 18.20 -1.57
C ARG A 116 -7.77 17.09 -1.93
N GLU A 117 -8.62 17.27 -2.93
CA GLU A 117 -9.56 16.23 -3.35
C GLU A 117 -8.82 15.07 -4.00
N LEU A 118 -7.92 15.37 -4.95
CA LEU A 118 -7.02 14.38 -5.55
C LEU A 118 -6.22 13.66 -4.46
N GLY A 119 -5.63 14.42 -3.53
CA GLY A 119 -4.85 13.85 -2.43
C GLY A 119 -5.68 12.89 -1.54
N LYS A 120 -6.92 13.25 -1.20
CA LYS A 120 -7.83 12.35 -0.48
C LYS A 120 -8.14 11.08 -1.26
N ASN A 121 -8.38 11.18 -2.57
CA ASN A 121 -8.62 10.02 -3.43
C ASN A 121 -7.41 9.08 -3.49
N ILE A 122 -6.20 9.62 -3.57
CA ILE A 122 -4.95 8.85 -3.50
C ILE A 122 -4.84 8.10 -2.17
N VAL A 123 -5.03 8.82 -1.04
CA VAL A 123 -4.94 8.22 0.30
C VAL A 123 -5.97 7.12 0.47
N LEU A 124 -7.23 7.37 0.12
CA LEU A 124 -8.31 6.38 0.28
C LEU A 124 -8.10 5.15 -0.61
N ARG A 125 -7.60 5.29 -1.84
CA ARG A 125 -7.31 4.15 -2.72
C ARG A 125 -6.20 3.26 -2.16
N ILE A 126 -5.08 3.86 -1.73
CA ILE A 126 -3.97 3.10 -1.12
C ILE A 126 -4.41 2.47 0.19
N LEU A 127 -5.11 3.22 1.05
CA LEU A 127 -5.57 2.74 2.34
C LEU A 127 -6.60 1.61 2.20
N ALA A 128 -7.52 1.69 1.24
CA ALA A 128 -8.48 0.63 0.99
C ALA A 128 -7.78 -0.71 0.68
N MET A 129 -6.70 -0.67 -0.12
CA MET A 129 -5.90 -1.87 -0.41
C MET A 129 -5.13 -2.38 0.80
N LEU A 130 -4.57 -1.50 1.64
CA LEU A 130 -3.92 -1.88 2.90
C LEU A 130 -4.90 -2.53 3.88
N VAL A 131 -6.09 -1.93 4.04
CA VAL A 131 -7.17 -2.48 4.86
C VAL A 131 -7.62 -3.83 4.33
N ASN A 132 -7.70 -3.99 3.00
CA ASN A 132 -8.08 -5.26 2.38
C ASN A 132 -7.11 -6.39 2.75
N GLU A 133 -5.79 -6.12 2.72
CA GLU A 133 -4.77 -7.07 3.18
C GLU A 133 -4.90 -7.41 4.66
N ALA A 134 -5.09 -6.38 5.50
CA ALA A 134 -5.29 -6.58 6.94
C ALA A 134 -6.55 -7.41 7.23
N ALA A 135 -7.63 -7.16 6.49
CA ALA A 135 -8.89 -7.89 6.60
C ALA A 135 -8.73 -9.35 6.17
N ASP A 136 -7.99 -9.63 5.09
CA ASP A 136 -7.69 -11.00 4.65
C ASP A 136 -6.79 -11.74 5.66
N ALA A 137 -5.79 -11.06 6.24
CA ALA A 137 -4.96 -11.65 7.29
C ALA A 137 -5.79 -12.05 8.52
N TYR A 138 -6.77 -11.22 8.90
CA TYR A 138 -7.71 -11.54 9.97
C TYR A 138 -8.66 -12.69 9.57
N TYR A 139 -9.27 -12.61 8.40
CA TYR A 139 -10.24 -13.61 7.91
C TYR A 139 -9.65 -15.02 7.81
N LEU A 140 -8.39 -15.11 7.38
CA LEU A 140 -7.65 -16.38 7.25
C LEU A 140 -7.07 -16.88 8.58
N ASN A 141 -7.37 -16.21 9.70
CA ASN A 141 -6.85 -16.52 11.04
C ASN A 141 -5.31 -16.55 11.10
N ILE A 142 -4.64 -15.67 10.34
CA ILE A 142 -3.18 -15.54 10.38
C ILE A 142 -2.77 -14.80 11.66
N ALA A 143 -3.47 -13.72 12.00
CA ALA A 143 -3.24 -12.96 13.22
C ALA A 143 -4.51 -12.33 13.76
N SER A 144 -4.49 -11.98 15.05
CA SER A 144 -5.60 -11.26 15.68
C SER A 144 -5.66 -9.82 15.17
N LYS A 145 -6.85 -9.20 15.26
CA LYS A 145 -7.05 -7.78 14.89
C LYS A 145 -6.04 -6.86 15.59
N LYS A 146 -5.81 -7.10 16.89
CA LYS A 146 -4.89 -6.33 17.72
C LYS A 146 -3.44 -6.48 17.25
N ASP A 147 -3.02 -7.70 16.92
CA ASP A 147 -1.65 -7.97 16.48
C ASP A 147 -1.36 -7.38 15.10
N ILE A 148 -2.35 -7.43 14.18
CA ILE A 148 -2.23 -6.81 12.85
C ILE A 148 -2.03 -5.29 13.00
N ASP A 149 -2.90 -4.62 13.78
CA ASP A 149 -2.79 -3.19 14.00
C ASP A 149 -1.50 -2.79 14.73
N LEU A 150 -1.06 -3.59 15.70
CA LEU A 150 0.20 -3.37 16.42
C LEU A 150 1.40 -3.55 15.49
N ALA A 151 1.41 -4.59 14.65
CA ALA A 151 2.45 -4.85 13.68
C ALA A 151 2.61 -3.68 12.69
N MET A 152 1.51 -3.12 12.19
CA MET A 152 1.59 -2.00 11.24
C MET A 152 2.03 -0.69 11.90
N THR A 153 1.55 -0.42 13.12
CA THR A 153 1.92 0.82 13.84
C THR A 153 3.32 0.79 14.43
N LYS A 154 3.79 -0.37 14.92
CA LYS A 154 5.11 -0.50 15.56
C LYS A 154 6.19 -1.05 14.62
N GLY A 155 5.83 -1.87 13.64
CA GLY A 155 6.76 -2.47 12.69
C GLY A 155 7.13 -1.52 11.54
N VAL A 156 6.15 -0.81 10.98
CA VAL A 156 6.37 0.11 9.83
C VAL A 156 5.95 1.55 10.09
N ASN A 157 5.69 1.90 11.35
CA ASN A 157 5.35 3.26 11.79
C ASN A 157 4.14 3.87 11.07
N TYR A 158 3.11 3.07 10.78
CA TYR A 158 1.86 3.62 10.28
C TYR A 158 1.21 4.50 11.34
N PRO A 159 0.54 5.60 10.94
CA PRO A 159 -0.06 6.54 11.89
C PRO A 159 -1.19 5.91 12.71
N LYS A 160 -1.83 4.87 12.19
CA LYS A 160 -2.94 4.16 12.81
C LYS A 160 -2.95 2.68 12.40
N GLY A 161 -3.52 1.85 13.25
CA GLY A 161 -3.83 0.46 12.91
C GLY A 161 -4.87 0.43 11.79
N LEU A 162 -4.64 -0.39 10.77
CA LEU A 162 -5.46 -0.42 9.55
C LEU A 162 -6.91 -0.81 9.83
N LEU A 163 -7.16 -1.78 10.71
CA LEU A 163 -8.53 -2.24 11.00
C LEU A 163 -9.30 -1.20 11.82
N LYS A 164 -8.64 -0.54 12.79
CA LYS A 164 -9.22 0.64 13.46
C LYS A 164 -9.51 1.77 12.49
N TRP A 165 -8.61 2.00 11.55
CA TRP A 165 -8.78 3.06 10.57
C TRP A 165 -9.97 2.77 9.62
N ALA A 166 -10.19 1.51 9.27
CA ALA A 166 -11.35 1.07 8.51
C ALA A 166 -12.67 1.35 9.26
N ASP A 167 -12.72 1.13 10.57
CA ASP A 167 -13.91 1.38 11.39
C ASP A 167 -14.26 2.87 11.54
N GLU A 168 -13.24 3.73 11.50
CA GLU A 168 -13.41 5.18 11.51
C GLU A 168 -13.88 5.72 10.16
N ILE A 169 -13.33 5.21 9.06
CA ILE A 169 -13.71 5.60 7.69
C ILE A 169 -15.09 5.03 7.34
N GLY A 170 -15.41 3.84 7.85
CA GLY A 170 -16.56 3.04 7.47
C GLY A 170 -16.13 1.85 6.62
N VAL A 171 -16.38 0.64 7.12
CA VAL A 171 -16.07 -0.62 6.42
C VAL A 171 -16.82 -0.71 5.10
N ASP A 172 -18.05 -0.18 5.03
CA ASP A 172 -18.83 -0.09 3.80
C ASP A 172 -18.17 0.81 2.74
N THR A 173 -17.54 1.90 3.15
CA THR A 173 -16.84 2.82 2.27
C THR A 173 -15.60 2.14 1.68
N ILE A 174 -14.81 1.46 2.52
CA ILE A 174 -13.66 0.68 2.05
C ILE A 174 -14.10 -0.41 1.06
N PHE A 175 -15.16 -1.16 1.39
CA PHE A 175 -15.70 -2.19 0.53
C PHE A 175 -16.14 -1.62 -0.83
N LYS A 176 -16.89 -0.51 -0.84
CA LYS A 176 -17.35 0.16 -2.08
C LYS A 176 -16.19 0.65 -2.95
N ILE A 177 -15.10 1.17 -2.35
CA ILE A 177 -13.90 1.57 -3.09
C ILE A 177 -13.30 0.36 -3.81
N LEU A 178 -13.10 -0.74 -3.08
CA LEU A 178 -12.54 -1.98 -3.65
C LEU A 178 -13.44 -2.56 -4.74
N GLU A 179 -14.75 -2.60 -4.52
CA GLU A 179 -15.73 -3.07 -5.51
C GLU A 179 -15.73 -2.19 -6.77
N THR A 180 -15.63 -0.87 -6.60
CA THR A 180 -15.52 0.07 -7.73
C THR A 180 -14.24 -0.16 -8.54
N LEU A 181 -13.10 -0.33 -7.87
CA LEU A 181 -11.83 -0.63 -8.53
C LEU A 181 -11.87 -2.00 -9.23
N TYR A 182 -12.42 -3.02 -8.56
CA TYR A 182 -12.58 -4.36 -9.13
C TYR A 182 -13.43 -4.33 -10.39
N ASN A 183 -14.59 -3.66 -10.36
CA ASN A 183 -15.48 -3.56 -11.52
C ASN A 183 -14.87 -2.71 -12.64
N LYS A 184 -14.13 -1.64 -12.30
CA LYS A 184 -13.48 -0.76 -13.29
C LYS A 184 -12.35 -1.45 -14.04
N TYR A 185 -11.47 -2.14 -13.33
CA TYR A 185 -10.29 -2.77 -13.94
C TYR A 185 -10.51 -4.23 -14.33
N CYS A 186 -11.54 -4.89 -13.77
CA CYS A 186 -11.76 -6.34 -13.90
C CYS A 186 -10.52 -7.15 -13.50
N GLU A 187 -9.80 -6.68 -12.47
CA GLU A 187 -8.56 -7.30 -11.99
C GLU A 187 -8.76 -7.89 -10.58
N ASP A 188 -8.41 -9.17 -10.41
CA ASP A 188 -8.41 -9.87 -9.11
C ASP A 188 -7.51 -9.24 -8.05
N ARG A 189 -6.63 -8.32 -8.45
CA ARG A 189 -5.88 -7.43 -7.55
C ARG A 189 -6.81 -6.72 -6.56
N TYR A 190 -7.94 -6.20 -7.03
CA TYR A 190 -8.87 -5.38 -6.25
C TYR A 190 -9.98 -6.18 -5.57
N ARG A 191 -9.97 -7.52 -5.67
CA ARG A 191 -11.02 -8.35 -5.09
C ARG A 191 -11.20 -8.04 -3.60
N PRO A 192 -12.41 -7.66 -3.13
CA PRO A 192 -12.63 -7.37 -1.72
C PRO A 192 -12.53 -8.64 -0.87
N SER A 193 -11.93 -8.52 0.31
CA SER A 193 -11.92 -9.59 1.31
C SER A 193 -13.34 -10.05 1.64
N PRO A 194 -13.59 -11.37 1.78
CA PRO A 194 -14.92 -11.87 2.15
C PRO A 194 -15.45 -11.28 3.46
N ILE A 195 -14.58 -11.01 4.44
CA ILE A 195 -15.00 -10.45 5.72
C ILE A 195 -15.53 -9.02 5.55
N LEU A 196 -14.92 -8.19 4.69
CA LEU A 196 -15.41 -6.83 4.42
C LEU A 196 -16.83 -6.88 3.85
N ARG A 197 -17.08 -7.78 2.88
CA ARG A 197 -18.43 -7.96 2.31
C ARG A 197 -19.46 -8.37 3.36
N LYS A 198 -19.10 -9.34 4.22
CA LYS A 198 -19.97 -9.78 5.32
C LYS A 198 -20.26 -8.63 6.27
N MET A 199 -19.22 -7.91 6.68
CA MET A 199 -19.32 -6.80 7.63
C MET A 199 -20.18 -5.65 7.10
N THR A 200 -20.06 -5.32 5.81
CA THR A 200 -20.92 -4.32 5.17
C THR A 200 -22.38 -4.75 5.15
N LYS A 201 -22.68 -6.03 4.88
CA LYS A 201 -24.07 -6.54 4.90
C LYS A 201 -24.68 -6.56 6.30
N GLU A 202 -23.88 -6.91 7.30
CA GLU A 202 -24.33 -7.03 8.69
C GLU A 202 -24.19 -5.72 9.49
N ASN A 203 -23.64 -4.68 8.86
CA ASN A 203 -23.35 -3.38 9.48
C ASN A 203 -22.51 -3.49 10.78
N ILE A 204 -21.47 -4.32 10.75
CA ILE A 204 -20.56 -4.55 11.87
C ILE A 204 -19.18 -3.95 11.63
N LYS A 205 -18.46 -3.69 12.73
CA LYS A 205 -17.12 -3.13 12.77
C LYS A 205 -16.09 -4.17 13.19
N PHE A 206 -14.80 -3.90 12.94
CA PHE A 206 -13.73 -4.74 13.45
C PHE A 206 -13.63 -4.65 14.96
N TYR A 207 -13.89 -3.49 15.57
CA TYR A 207 -13.85 -3.25 17.00
C TYR A 207 -15.18 -2.80 17.59
#